data_AF-A0A7R8CNQ7-F1
#
_entry.id   AF-A0A7R8CNQ7-F1
#
_cell.length_a   1.000
_cell.length_b   1.000
_cell.length_c   1.000
_cell.angle_alpha   90.00
_cell.angle_beta   90.00
_cell.angle_gamma   90.00
#
_symmetry.space_group_name_H-M   'P 1'
#
loop_
_entity.id
_entity.type
_entity.pdbx_description
1 polymer ?
#
loop_
_entity_poly.entity_id
_entity_poly.type
_entity_poly.pdbx_seq_one_letter_code
_entity_poly.pdbx_strand_id
1 'polypeptide(L)'
;MNLQKLSPNTFRERIQSAPLGGNVDEPEASFDALVQAMTCHKEIGWRKNSRKIILLTTDGDFHFALDGKLLGLLEPNDGQCHLNSLGYFTEEKYYDVYHHLSKQIKGSTVASLEKDATNIVEIVKELYEKVTTTVEVSLKKQYEETKVCNNIDIDTPISFKAIVTLEECFTGTKTFQISVLGVPKSMTVELKSQCNCDCESHNGTLSKECGFNGVFQLEEQNEACLDPNSSKEEESKICSSRGKCICGECECSKSFYGTYCQCDDLSCPMNVEGEICSNNGKCVCNQCKCESKWEGLNCGCSKENIFCVSPFNGKECSGNGNCECNEKCSCREEFGGKFCQILPQTSDSCSLLKECMEKKFI
;
A
#
# COMPACT_ATOMS: atom_id res chain seq x y z
N MET A 1 -18.52 -6.45 29.59
CA MET A 1 -18.61 -7.90 29.35
C MET A 1 -17.23 -8.40 28.95
N ASN A 2 -16.60 -9.30 29.71
CA ASN A 2 -15.23 -9.75 29.44
C ASN A 2 -15.23 -11.11 28.71
N LEU A 3 -14.74 -11.15 27.47
CA LEU A 3 -14.69 -12.31 26.59
C LEU A 3 -13.90 -13.49 27.18
N GLN A 4 -12.96 -13.27 28.10
CA GLN A 4 -12.19 -14.36 28.73
C GLN A 4 -13.04 -15.18 29.70
N LYS A 5 -14.17 -14.64 30.15
CA LYS A 5 -15.07 -15.28 31.12
C LYS A 5 -16.38 -15.76 30.51
N LEU A 6 -16.51 -15.68 29.18
CA LEU A 6 -17.76 -15.94 28.48
C LEU A 6 -17.89 -17.43 28.12
N SER A 7 -18.92 -18.10 28.66
CA SER A 7 -19.30 -19.47 28.26
C SER A 7 -20.44 -19.44 27.23
N PRO A 8 -20.67 -20.51 26.44
CA PRO A 8 -21.79 -20.57 25.51
C PRO A 8 -23.16 -20.36 26.17
N ASN A 9 -23.34 -20.85 27.40
CA ASN A 9 -24.59 -20.68 28.15
C ASN A 9 -24.76 -19.22 28.60
N THR A 10 -23.71 -18.63 29.15
CA THR A 10 -23.71 -17.21 29.56
C THR A 10 -23.93 -16.28 28.36
N PHE A 11 -23.41 -16.64 27.18
CA PHE A 11 -23.65 -15.89 25.95
C PHE A 11 -25.12 -15.93 25.54
N ARG A 12 -25.75 -17.11 25.55
CA ARG A 12 -27.17 -17.27 25.24
C ARG A 12 -28.06 -16.47 26.20
N GLU A 13 -27.81 -16.56 27.50
CA GLU A 13 -28.54 -15.79 28.51
C GLU A 13 -28.43 -14.29 28.26
N ARG A 14 -27.23 -13.80 27.93
CA ARG A 14 -27.00 -12.39 27.66
C ARG A 14 -27.73 -11.90 26.43
N ILE A 15 -27.76 -12.68 25.34
CA ILE A 15 -28.53 -12.35 24.13
C ILE A 15 -30.02 -12.24 24.44
N GLN A 16 -30.57 -13.21 25.17
CA GLN A 16 -31.99 -13.21 25.51
C GLN A 16 -32.40 -12.03 26.42
N SER A 17 -31.46 -11.52 27.23
CA SER A 17 -31.67 -10.37 28.10
C SER A 17 -31.30 -9.02 27.48
N ALA A 18 -30.81 -9.00 26.23
CA ALA A 18 -30.33 -7.78 25.62
C ALA A 18 -31.51 -6.83 25.31
N PRO A 19 -31.44 -5.56 25.74
CA PRO A 19 -32.50 -4.60 25.43
C PRO A 19 -32.49 -4.27 23.93
N LEU A 20 -33.68 -4.16 23.34
CA LEU A 20 -33.85 -3.62 21.99
C LEU A 20 -33.98 -2.10 22.08
N GLY A 21 -33.16 -1.39 21.32
CA GLY A 21 -33.25 0.05 21.12
C GLY A 21 -34.01 0.40 19.84
N GLY A 22 -34.31 1.68 19.64
CA GLY A 22 -34.83 2.21 18.39
C GLY A 22 -34.25 3.60 18.11
N ASN A 23 -34.08 3.92 16.84
CA ASN A 23 -33.57 5.19 16.30
C ASN A 23 -34.70 5.95 15.56
N VAL A 24 -34.45 7.23 15.28
CA VAL A 24 -35.41 8.13 14.60
C VAL A 24 -35.17 8.13 13.09
N ASP A 25 -33.91 8.07 12.69
CA ASP A 25 -33.41 8.03 11.33
C ASP A 25 -32.83 6.65 10.97
N GLU A 26 -32.59 6.42 9.68
CA GLU A 26 -32.18 5.11 9.15
C GLU A 26 -30.72 4.72 9.47
N PRO A 27 -29.72 5.63 9.44
CA PRO A 27 -28.34 5.23 9.72
C PRO A 27 -28.09 4.93 11.20
N GLU A 28 -27.16 4.02 11.47
CA GLU A 28 -26.83 3.56 12.82
C GLU A 28 -25.39 3.90 13.26
N ALA A 29 -25.15 3.92 14.58
CA ALA A 29 -23.86 4.21 15.20
C ALA A 29 -22.92 2.98 15.32
N SER A 30 -22.98 2.05 14.37
CA SER A 30 -22.23 0.78 14.43
C SER A 30 -20.70 0.96 14.44
N PHE A 31 -20.18 2.04 13.85
CA PHE A 31 -18.75 2.31 13.85
C PHE A 31 -18.20 2.80 15.20
N ASP A 32 -19.01 3.49 16.00
CA ASP A 32 -18.62 3.85 17.37
C ASP A 32 -18.45 2.58 18.21
N ALA A 33 -19.39 1.63 18.05
CA ALA A 33 -19.29 0.33 18.68
C ALA A 33 -18.03 -0.44 18.23
N LEU A 34 -17.67 -0.36 16.94
CA LEU A 34 -16.44 -0.97 16.41
C LEU A 34 -15.19 -0.35 17.05
N VAL A 35 -15.08 0.97 17.10
CA VAL A 35 -13.93 1.67 17.72
C VAL A 35 -13.78 1.26 19.18
N GLN A 36 -14.86 1.32 19.96
CA GLN A 36 -14.82 0.94 21.38
C GLN A 36 -14.44 -0.54 21.56
N ALA A 37 -14.93 -1.45 20.71
CA ALA A 37 -14.53 -2.85 20.73
C ALA A 37 -13.03 -3.05 20.42
N MET A 38 -12.45 -2.20 19.57
CA MET A 38 -11.03 -2.23 19.21
C MET A 38 -10.12 -1.63 20.28
N THR A 39 -10.52 -0.53 20.91
CA THR A 39 -9.69 0.26 21.84
C THR A 39 -9.79 -0.22 23.29
N CYS A 40 -10.97 -0.68 23.73
CA CYS A 40 -11.23 -1.12 25.11
C CYS A 40 -10.72 -2.54 25.40
N HIS A 41 -9.41 -2.74 25.29
CA HIS A 41 -8.79 -4.07 25.39
C HIS A 41 -9.12 -4.82 26.69
N LYS A 42 -9.21 -4.11 27.82
CA LYS A 42 -9.38 -4.69 29.15
C LYS A 42 -10.85 -5.04 29.42
N GLU A 43 -11.75 -4.15 29.02
CA GLU A 43 -13.19 -4.21 29.23
C GLU A 43 -13.80 -5.32 28.36
N ILE A 44 -13.38 -5.39 27.09
CA ILE A 44 -13.71 -6.47 26.16
C ILE A 44 -12.98 -7.75 26.55
N GLY A 45 -11.73 -7.66 27.02
CA GLY A 45 -10.96 -8.83 27.48
C GLY A 45 -10.28 -9.60 26.34
N TRP A 46 -9.74 -8.91 25.34
CA TRP A 46 -8.99 -9.57 24.26
C TRP A 46 -7.81 -10.39 24.81
N ARG A 47 -7.66 -11.64 24.37
CA ARG A 47 -6.50 -12.46 24.75
C ARG A 47 -5.25 -11.98 24.00
N LYS A 48 -4.09 -11.99 24.68
CA LYS A 48 -2.81 -11.52 24.12
C LYS A 48 -2.38 -12.35 22.91
N ASN A 49 -2.42 -13.68 23.03
CA ASN A 49 -1.93 -14.63 22.02
C ASN A 49 -3.09 -15.30 21.26
N SER A 50 -4.10 -14.54 20.86
CA SER A 50 -5.15 -15.06 19.98
C SER A 50 -5.41 -14.10 18.84
N ARG A 51 -5.91 -14.67 17.73
CA ARG A 51 -6.58 -13.89 16.70
C ARG A 51 -7.79 -13.20 17.32
N LYS A 52 -8.05 -11.96 16.89
CA LYS A 52 -9.15 -11.12 17.36
C LYS A 52 -10.08 -10.95 16.18
N ILE A 53 -11.33 -11.36 16.35
CA ILE A 53 -12.35 -11.32 15.30
C ILE A 53 -13.51 -10.51 15.86
N ILE A 54 -13.89 -9.47 15.13
CA ILE A 54 -15.07 -8.66 15.42
C ILE A 54 -16.08 -9.00 14.33
N LEU A 55 -17.25 -9.45 14.76
CA LEU A 55 -18.40 -9.67 13.89
C LEU A 55 -19.32 -8.45 14.06
N LEU A 56 -19.41 -7.64 13.01
CA LEU A 56 -20.32 -6.50 12.95
C LEU A 56 -21.51 -6.89 12.08
N THR A 57 -22.71 -6.85 12.66
CA THR A 57 -23.98 -7.19 11.99
C THR A 57 -24.92 -6.01 12.05
N THR A 58 -25.48 -5.62 10.91
CA THR A 58 -26.46 -4.54 10.77
C THR A 58 -27.42 -4.88 9.63
N ASP A 59 -28.63 -4.33 9.64
CA ASP A 59 -29.54 -4.27 8.50
C ASP A 59 -29.77 -2.83 8.00
N GLY A 60 -29.23 -1.82 8.69
CA GLY A 60 -29.23 -0.41 8.31
C GLY A 60 -27.89 0.12 7.81
N ASP A 61 -27.93 1.29 7.16
CA ASP A 61 -26.75 2.09 6.82
C ASP A 61 -26.06 2.62 8.10
N PHE A 62 -24.93 3.29 7.95
CA PHE A 62 -24.13 3.78 9.09
C PHE A 62 -23.98 5.29 9.06
N HIS A 63 -23.96 5.91 10.23
CA HIS A 63 -23.46 7.27 10.37
C HIS A 63 -21.96 7.34 10.18
N PHE A 64 -21.52 8.47 9.62
CA PHE A 64 -20.14 8.72 9.28
C PHE A 64 -19.61 10.03 9.88
N ALA A 65 -18.43 10.43 9.40
CA ALA A 65 -17.76 11.65 9.82
C ALA A 65 -18.55 12.84 9.43
N LEU A 66 -18.60 13.82 10.34
CA LEU A 66 -19.24 15.10 10.07
C LEU A 66 -20.78 15.00 10.00
N ASP A 67 -21.39 13.81 10.08
CA ASP A 67 -22.85 13.67 10.23
C ASP A 67 -23.30 14.29 11.56
N GLY A 68 -22.47 14.14 12.61
CA GLY A 68 -22.67 14.77 13.92
C GLY A 68 -22.71 16.30 13.88
N LYS A 69 -22.22 16.94 12.81
CA LYS A 69 -22.31 18.39 12.62
C LYS A 69 -23.75 18.88 12.55
N LEU A 70 -24.67 18.08 12.02
CA LEU A 70 -26.10 18.38 11.99
C LEU A 70 -26.71 18.45 13.41
N LEU A 71 -26.05 17.81 14.37
CA LEU A 71 -26.43 17.76 15.79
C LEU A 71 -25.56 18.68 16.66
N GLY A 72 -24.72 19.52 16.07
CA GLY A 72 -23.85 20.46 16.80
C GLY A 72 -22.62 19.82 17.43
N LEU A 73 -22.22 18.64 16.95
CA LEU A 73 -21.05 17.91 17.43
C LEU A 73 -19.89 18.21 16.49
N LEU A 74 -18.84 18.83 17.06
CA LEU A 74 -17.73 19.43 16.32
C LEU A 74 -16.37 18.85 16.73
N GLU A 75 -16.35 17.92 17.69
CA GLU A 75 -15.15 17.30 18.22
C GLU A 75 -14.90 15.94 17.55
N PRO A 76 -13.75 15.76 16.88
CA PRO A 76 -13.41 14.48 16.26
C PRO A 76 -13.21 13.36 17.27
N ASN A 77 -13.54 12.12 16.86
CA ASN A 77 -13.24 10.91 17.62
C ASN A 77 -11.74 10.80 17.96
N ASP A 78 -11.42 10.54 19.23
CA ASP A 78 -10.04 10.52 19.74
C ASP A 78 -9.37 9.13 19.68
N GLY A 79 -10.11 8.10 19.27
CA GLY A 79 -9.64 6.72 19.20
C GLY A 79 -9.33 6.09 20.56
N GLN A 80 -9.88 6.61 21.67
CA GLN A 80 -9.68 6.07 23.02
C GLN A 80 -10.88 5.25 23.51
N CYS A 81 -10.70 4.58 24.65
CA CYS A 81 -11.74 3.78 25.28
C CYS A 81 -12.54 4.62 26.28
N HIS A 82 -13.86 4.64 26.11
CA HIS A 82 -14.80 5.45 26.90
C HIS A 82 -16.01 4.65 27.39
N LEU A 83 -15.83 3.34 27.59
CA LEU A 83 -16.85 2.48 28.21
C LEU A 83 -16.87 2.66 29.73
N ASN A 84 -18.07 2.78 30.29
CA ASN A 84 -18.25 2.77 31.73
C ASN A 84 -18.17 1.36 32.34
N SER A 85 -18.32 1.31 33.66
CA SER A 85 -18.30 0.07 34.45
C SER A 85 -19.42 -0.92 34.09
N LEU A 86 -20.50 -0.46 33.45
CA LEU A 86 -21.61 -1.28 32.96
C LEU A 86 -21.41 -1.74 31.51
N GLY A 87 -20.37 -1.24 30.83
CA GLY A 87 -20.07 -1.55 29.43
C GLY A 87 -20.87 -0.70 28.44
N TYR A 88 -21.52 0.36 28.89
CA TYR A 88 -22.11 1.37 28.01
C TYR A 88 -21.06 2.41 27.67
N PHE A 89 -21.08 2.86 26.43
CA PHE A 89 -20.33 4.03 26.00
C PHE A 89 -20.87 5.26 26.72
N THR A 90 -19.99 5.99 27.44
CA THR A 90 -20.41 7.09 28.34
C THR A 90 -20.18 8.50 27.83
N GLU A 91 -19.43 8.63 26.74
CA GLU A 91 -19.32 9.88 25.97
C GLU A 91 -20.52 9.95 25.01
N GLU A 92 -21.75 9.99 25.55
CA GLU A 92 -23.01 10.04 24.77
C GLU A 92 -23.33 11.47 24.28
N LYS A 93 -22.40 12.40 24.50
CA LYS A 93 -22.23 13.60 23.67
C LYS A 93 -21.03 13.33 22.79
N TYR A 94 -21.01 13.86 21.58
CA TYR A 94 -19.90 13.75 20.63
C TYR A 94 -19.98 12.48 19.76
N TYR A 95 -20.61 12.66 18.58
CA TYR A 95 -20.60 11.70 17.47
C TYR A 95 -19.54 12.16 16.47
N ASP A 96 -18.74 11.23 15.97
CA ASP A 96 -17.97 11.46 14.75
C ASP A 96 -17.30 10.21 14.15
N VAL A 97 -17.36 10.14 12.81
CA VAL A 97 -16.42 9.56 11.83
C VAL A 97 -16.70 8.14 11.28
N TYR A 98 -16.68 7.97 9.93
CA TYR A 98 -16.07 6.85 9.16
C TYR A 98 -16.76 6.43 7.83
N HIS A 99 -16.92 7.33 6.84
CA HIS A 99 -17.48 6.99 5.51
C HIS A 99 -16.54 6.17 4.61
N HIS A 100 -15.22 6.18 4.85
CA HIS A 100 -14.25 5.63 3.90
C HIS A 100 -13.51 4.37 4.39
N LEU A 101 -13.78 3.88 5.61
CA LEU A 101 -13.00 2.80 6.20
C LEU A 101 -13.41 1.39 5.79
N SER A 102 -14.66 1.10 5.43
CA SER A 102 -15.05 -0.28 5.08
C SER A 102 -14.32 -0.83 3.84
N LYS A 103 -13.95 0.03 2.88
CA LYS A 103 -13.16 -0.34 1.69
C LYS A 103 -11.64 -0.31 1.90
N GLN A 104 -11.17 0.26 3.02
CA GLN A 104 -9.75 0.44 3.33
C GLN A 104 -9.27 -0.34 4.57
N ILE A 105 -10.18 -0.96 5.33
CA ILE A 105 -9.81 -1.86 6.43
C ILE A 105 -9.25 -3.16 5.82
N LYS A 106 -7.93 -3.16 5.65
CA LYS A 106 -7.16 -4.34 5.26
C LYS A 106 -7.44 -5.49 6.24
N GLY A 107 -7.79 -6.66 5.70
CA GLY A 107 -8.14 -7.84 6.48
C GLY A 107 -9.60 -7.95 6.92
N SER A 108 -10.50 -7.07 6.46
CA SER A 108 -11.96 -7.23 6.65
C SER A 108 -12.59 -8.08 5.55
N THR A 109 -13.68 -8.77 5.86
CA THR A 109 -14.48 -9.59 4.93
C THR A 109 -15.96 -9.32 5.18
N VAL A 110 -16.78 -9.43 4.13
CA VAL A 110 -18.23 -9.17 4.20
C VAL A 110 -19.03 -10.37 3.69
N ALA A 111 -20.22 -10.56 4.23
CA ALA A 111 -21.20 -11.56 3.82
C ALA A 111 -22.63 -11.01 4.01
N SER A 112 -23.58 -11.55 3.25
CA SER A 112 -24.99 -11.16 3.32
C SER A 112 -25.74 -11.95 4.39
N LEU A 113 -26.31 -11.24 5.36
CA LEU A 113 -27.13 -11.81 6.43
C LEU A 113 -28.60 -11.90 5.99
N GLU A 114 -29.28 -13.01 6.28
CA GLU A 114 -30.73 -13.11 6.10
C GLU A 114 -31.49 -12.26 7.12
N LYS A 115 -32.72 -11.86 6.79
CA LYS A 115 -33.53 -10.95 7.63
C LYS A 115 -33.78 -11.47 9.05
N ASP A 116 -33.79 -12.79 9.23
CA ASP A 116 -33.97 -13.45 10.51
C ASP A 116 -32.65 -13.95 11.12
N ALA A 117 -31.52 -13.60 10.49
CA ALA A 117 -30.16 -14.00 10.84
C ALA A 117 -29.96 -15.52 10.95
N THR A 118 -30.78 -16.34 10.29
CA THR A 118 -30.68 -17.81 10.37
C THR A 118 -29.37 -18.36 9.83
N ASN A 119 -28.78 -17.70 8.83
CA ASN A 119 -27.52 -18.09 8.21
C ASN A 119 -26.26 -17.57 8.93
N ILE A 120 -26.39 -16.90 10.10
CA ILE A 120 -25.25 -16.28 10.81
C ILE A 120 -24.14 -17.27 11.18
N VAL A 121 -24.50 -18.50 11.56
CA VAL A 121 -23.51 -19.52 11.98
C VAL A 121 -22.67 -19.98 10.79
N GLU A 122 -23.30 -20.15 9.62
CA GLU A 122 -22.62 -20.53 8.39
C GLU A 122 -21.70 -19.41 7.90
N ILE A 123 -22.20 -18.18 7.88
CA ILE A 123 -21.41 -16.98 7.58
C ILE A 123 -20.17 -16.90 8.47
N VAL A 124 -20.32 -17.05 9.79
CA VAL A 124 -19.18 -16.96 10.72
C VAL A 124 -18.14 -18.03 10.42
N LYS A 125 -18.56 -19.25 10.08
CA LYS A 125 -17.66 -20.33 9.70
C LYS A 125 -16.91 -20.01 8.40
N GLU A 126 -17.62 -19.60 7.37
CA GLU A 126 -17.04 -19.24 6.07
C GLU A 126 -16.07 -18.05 6.17
N LEU A 127 -16.47 -17.00 6.88
CA LEU A 127 -15.63 -15.80 7.08
C LEU A 127 -14.41 -16.13 7.93
N TYR A 128 -14.54 -17.00 8.94
CA TYR A 128 -13.40 -17.48 9.72
C TYR A 128 -12.40 -18.22 8.83
N GLU A 129 -12.87 -19.19 8.04
CA GLU A 129 -12.03 -19.94 7.09
C GLU A 129 -11.33 -18.98 6.12
N LYS A 130 -12.05 -18.05 5.50
CA LYS A 130 -11.51 -17.04 4.58
C LYS A 130 -10.44 -16.14 5.22
N VAL A 131 -10.66 -15.70 6.45
CA VAL A 131 -9.69 -14.86 7.20
C VAL A 131 -8.48 -15.69 7.66
N THR A 132 -8.65 -16.98 7.97
CA THR A 132 -7.52 -17.85 8.33
C THR A 132 -6.69 -18.31 7.14
N THR A 133 -7.30 -18.41 5.96
CA THR A 133 -6.65 -18.82 4.70
C THR A 133 -6.00 -17.66 3.95
N THR A 134 -6.24 -16.41 4.39
CA THR A 134 -5.65 -15.20 3.80
C THR A 134 -4.49 -14.70 4.64
N VAL A 135 -3.31 -14.57 4.05
CA VAL A 135 -2.10 -14.07 4.70
C VAL A 135 -1.59 -12.85 3.94
N GLU A 136 -1.62 -11.69 4.59
CA GLU A 136 -1.09 -10.42 4.06
C GLU A 136 0.09 -9.97 4.92
N VAL A 137 1.24 -9.72 4.25
CA VAL A 137 2.47 -9.25 4.88
C VAL A 137 2.54 -7.73 4.75
N SER A 138 2.61 -7.03 5.88
CA SER A 138 2.77 -5.57 5.92
C SER A 138 4.21 -5.17 6.26
N LEU A 139 4.83 -4.34 5.42
CA LEU A 139 6.13 -3.73 5.69
C LEU A 139 5.92 -2.35 6.33
N LYS A 140 6.34 -2.19 7.59
CA LYS A 140 6.27 -0.89 8.30
C LYS A 140 7.41 0.04 7.85
N LYS A 141 7.41 0.45 6.58
CA LYS A 141 7.94 1.70 5.98
C LYS A 141 8.03 1.54 4.47
N GLN A 142 7.34 2.43 3.76
CA GLN A 142 7.53 2.86 2.37
C GLN A 142 8.00 1.81 1.34
N TYR A 143 7.32 0.65 1.29
CA TYR A 143 7.39 -0.27 0.14
C TYR A 143 6.00 -0.87 -0.06
N GLU A 144 5.42 -0.69 -1.26
CA GLU A 144 3.99 -0.87 -1.56
C GLU A 144 3.57 -2.29 -1.98
N GLU A 145 4.45 -3.28 -1.98
CA GLU A 145 4.05 -4.63 -2.38
C GLU A 145 3.70 -5.52 -1.17
N THR A 146 2.43 -5.50 -0.77
CA THR A 146 1.88 -6.53 0.12
C THR A 146 1.57 -7.78 -0.70
N LYS A 147 2.35 -8.85 -0.49
CA LYS A 147 2.04 -10.17 -1.07
C LYS A 147 0.88 -10.80 -0.30
N VAL A 148 -0.21 -11.06 -0.99
CA VAL A 148 -1.42 -11.71 -0.44
C VAL A 148 -1.50 -13.13 -1.00
N CYS A 149 -1.66 -14.11 -0.12
CA CYS A 149 -1.97 -15.49 -0.51
C CYS A 149 -3.42 -15.81 -0.13
N ASN A 150 -4.17 -16.44 -1.03
CA ASN A 150 -5.58 -16.84 -0.84
C ASN A 150 -5.71 -18.36 -0.82
N ASN A 151 -6.75 -18.90 -0.16
CA ASN A 151 -7.12 -20.33 -0.15
C ASN A 151 -6.02 -21.28 0.37
N ILE A 152 -5.37 -20.91 1.47
CA ILE A 152 -4.36 -21.74 2.12
C ILE A 152 -5.01 -22.72 3.10
N ASP A 153 -4.75 -24.02 2.93
CA ASP A 153 -5.19 -25.04 3.88
C ASP A 153 -4.53 -24.88 5.26
N ILE A 154 -5.29 -25.21 6.31
CA ILE A 154 -4.82 -25.16 7.70
C ILE A 154 -3.54 -26.01 7.83
N ASP A 155 -2.51 -25.47 8.52
CA ASP A 155 -1.18 -26.05 8.72
C ASP A 155 -0.24 -26.11 7.50
N THR A 156 -0.58 -25.43 6.40
CA THR A 156 0.34 -25.31 5.25
C THR A 156 1.46 -24.28 5.53
N PRO A 157 2.75 -24.66 5.46
CA PRO A 157 3.85 -23.71 5.63
C PRO A 157 3.97 -22.80 4.40
N ILE A 158 3.82 -21.49 4.62
CA ILE A 158 3.98 -20.48 3.56
C ILE A 158 5.34 -19.80 3.71
N SER A 159 6.08 -19.71 2.60
CA SER A 159 7.37 -19.01 2.54
C SER A 159 7.22 -17.68 1.81
N PHE A 160 7.68 -16.59 2.43
CA PHE A 160 7.70 -15.26 1.82
C PHE A 160 9.12 -14.88 1.45
N LYS A 161 9.34 -14.47 0.19
CA LYS A 161 10.60 -13.83 -0.24
C LYS A 161 10.45 -12.32 -0.12
N ALA A 162 11.11 -11.73 0.89
CA ALA A 162 11.31 -10.29 1.02
C ALA A 162 12.66 -9.91 0.40
N ILE A 163 12.66 -8.92 -0.49
CA ILE A 163 13.88 -8.35 -1.08
C ILE A 163 14.05 -6.97 -0.48
N VAL A 164 15.20 -6.71 0.14
CA VAL A 164 15.53 -5.41 0.74
C VAL A 164 16.65 -4.80 -0.08
N THR A 165 16.38 -3.67 -0.70
CA THR A 165 17.35 -2.92 -1.51
C THR A 165 17.69 -1.61 -0.80
N LEU A 166 18.96 -1.28 -0.72
CA LEU A 166 19.42 0.01 -0.21
C LEU A 166 19.67 0.95 -1.39
N GLU A 167 18.97 2.09 -1.42
CA GLU A 167 19.23 3.15 -2.42
C GLU A 167 20.45 3.99 -2.05
N GLU A 168 20.66 4.22 -0.74
CA GLU A 168 21.74 5.03 -0.22
C GLU A 168 22.39 4.38 1.01
N CYS A 169 23.67 4.70 1.19
CA CYS A 169 24.44 4.40 2.37
C CYS A 169 23.96 5.20 3.59
N PHE A 170 23.99 4.58 4.78
CA PHE A 170 23.63 5.24 6.03
C PHE A 170 24.58 4.88 7.18
N THR A 171 24.70 5.76 8.16
CA THR A 171 25.47 5.45 9.37
C THR A 171 24.57 4.83 10.43
N GLY A 172 25.13 3.90 11.21
CA GLY A 172 24.41 3.20 12.28
C GLY A 172 23.62 1.98 11.81
N THR A 173 22.68 1.54 12.66
CA THR A 173 21.81 0.37 12.40
C THR A 173 20.37 0.84 12.27
N LYS A 174 19.70 0.44 11.19
CA LYS A 174 18.26 0.67 11.00
C LYS A 174 17.51 -0.62 11.26
N THR A 175 16.33 -0.52 11.89
CA THR A 175 15.50 -1.69 12.19
C THR A 175 14.09 -1.51 11.67
N PHE A 176 13.50 -2.56 11.10
CA PHE A 176 12.08 -2.61 10.79
C PHE A 176 11.48 -3.96 11.15
N GLN A 177 10.14 -4.01 11.19
CA GLN A 177 9.40 -5.24 11.51
C GLN A 177 8.56 -5.71 10.33
N ILE A 178 8.62 -7.01 10.09
CA ILE A 178 7.75 -7.73 9.17
C ILE A 178 6.72 -8.47 10.01
N SER A 179 5.43 -8.20 9.78
CA SER A 179 4.33 -8.85 10.49
C SER A 179 3.26 -9.32 9.53
N VAL A 180 2.60 -10.42 9.89
CA VAL A 180 1.42 -10.92 9.19
C VAL A 180 0.18 -10.33 9.85
N LEU A 181 -0.74 -9.80 9.05
CA LEU A 181 -2.01 -9.27 9.56
C LEU A 181 -2.80 -10.34 10.31
N GLY A 182 -3.32 -9.99 11.49
CA GLY A 182 -4.07 -10.92 12.35
C GLY A 182 -3.22 -11.94 13.13
N VAL A 183 -1.88 -11.90 13.02
CA VAL A 183 -0.96 -12.77 13.77
C VAL A 183 -0.17 -11.92 14.78
N PRO A 184 -0.10 -12.31 16.07
CA PRO A 184 0.53 -11.50 17.11
C PRO A 184 2.07 -11.48 17.07
N LYS A 185 2.69 -12.33 16.24
CA LYS A 185 4.16 -12.44 16.12
C LYS A 185 4.66 -11.58 14.95
N SER A 186 5.82 -10.98 15.12
CA SER A 186 6.56 -10.25 14.09
C SER A 186 8.02 -10.68 14.05
N MET A 187 8.67 -10.42 12.91
CA MET A 187 10.11 -10.62 12.70
C MET A 187 10.78 -9.25 12.63
N THR A 188 11.85 -9.06 13.41
CA THR A 188 12.67 -7.84 13.36
C THR A 188 13.83 -8.05 12.40
N VAL A 189 14.03 -7.10 11.49
CA VAL A 189 15.16 -7.07 10.56
C VAL A 189 16.06 -5.91 10.96
N GLU A 190 17.34 -6.20 11.18
CA GLU A 190 18.38 -5.20 11.42
C GLU A 190 19.22 -5.02 10.16
N LEU A 191 19.29 -3.79 9.64
CA LEU A 191 20.17 -3.44 8.53
C LEU A 191 21.31 -2.56 8.99
N LYS A 192 22.49 -2.91 8.48
CA LYS A 192 23.69 -2.10 8.51
C LYS A 192 24.15 -1.93 7.06
N SER A 193 24.38 -0.71 6.62
CA SER A 193 25.00 -0.50 5.31
C SER A 193 26.52 -0.52 5.47
N GLN A 194 27.17 -1.34 4.67
CA GLN A 194 28.62 -1.41 4.60
C GLN A 194 29.07 -0.59 3.39
N CYS A 195 29.59 0.60 3.68
CA CYS A 195 29.89 1.61 2.65
C CYS A 195 31.36 1.97 2.58
N ASN A 196 32.10 1.67 3.65
CA ASN A 196 33.53 1.89 3.70
C ASN A 196 34.21 0.67 3.08
N CYS A 197 35.22 0.92 2.26
CA CYS A 197 36.08 -0.13 1.74
C CYS A 197 37.23 -0.37 2.73
N ASP A 198 37.67 -1.63 2.89
CA ASP A 198 38.79 -1.97 3.79
C ASP A 198 40.07 -1.19 3.44
N CYS A 199 40.24 -0.75 2.19
CA CYS A 199 41.38 0.04 1.74
C CYS A 199 41.39 1.48 2.26
N GLU A 200 40.26 2.04 2.71
CA GLU A 200 40.19 3.37 3.32
C GLU A 200 40.80 3.38 4.74
N SER A 201 41.14 2.20 5.28
CA SER A 201 41.92 2.05 6.51
C SER A 201 43.44 2.10 6.29
N HIS A 202 43.91 2.09 5.03
CA HIS A 202 45.30 2.32 4.72
C HIS A 202 45.57 3.82 4.63
N ASN A 203 46.05 4.40 5.72
CA ASN A 203 46.85 5.63 5.67
C ASN A 203 48.01 5.39 4.68
N GLY A 204 47.83 5.87 3.45
CA GLY A 204 48.72 5.58 2.32
C GLY A 204 50.20 5.80 2.65
N THR A 205 51.01 4.80 2.34
CA THR A 205 52.46 4.89 2.49
C THR A 205 53.01 5.96 1.56
N LEU A 206 53.68 6.98 2.11
CA LEU A 206 54.29 8.10 1.37
C LEU A 206 55.30 7.58 0.32
N SER A 207 55.19 8.09 -0.91
CA SER A 207 56.03 7.64 -2.04
C SER A 207 57.39 8.36 -2.06
N LYS A 208 58.44 7.60 -2.40
CA LYS A 208 59.80 8.10 -2.62
C LYS A 208 59.91 8.97 -3.88
N GLU A 209 59.05 8.76 -4.88
CA GLU A 209 58.99 9.57 -6.10
C GLU A 209 58.45 11.00 -5.84
N CYS A 210 57.64 11.20 -4.79
CA CYS A 210 57.14 12.51 -4.37
C CYS A 210 58.01 13.16 -3.27
N GLY A 211 59.28 12.77 -3.12
CA GLY A 211 60.15 13.28 -2.06
C GLY A 211 59.63 13.00 -0.65
N PHE A 212 58.86 11.92 -0.47
CA PHE A 212 58.14 11.55 0.77
C PHE A 212 57.10 12.57 1.24
N ASN A 213 56.73 13.56 0.42
CA ASN A 213 55.72 14.56 0.74
C ASN A 213 54.41 14.36 -0.04
N GLY A 214 54.25 13.22 -0.74
CA GLY A 214 53.05 12.93 -1.54
C GLY A 214 52.89 11.46 -1.88
N VAL A 215 51.74 11.13 -2.47
CA VAL A 215 51.39 9.81 -2.99
C VAL A 215 51.49 9.87 -4.51
N PHE A 216 52.23 8.92 -5.11
CA PHE A 216 52.42 8.84 -6.55
C PHE A 216 51.31 8.01 -7.19
N GLN A 217 50.53 8.60 -8.08
CA GLN A 217 49.57 7.90 -8.95
C GLN A 217 49.84 8.27 -10.41
N LEU A 218 49.92 7.25 -11.27
CA LEU A 218 50.36 7.30 -12.67
C LEU A 218 49.47 8.20 -13.54
N GLU A 219 50.11 8.91 -14.47
CA GLU A 219 49.50 9.80 -15.47
C GLU A 219 48.80 9.00 -16.59
N GLU A 220 47.48 9.10 -16.68
CA GLU A 220 46.70 9.39 -17.90
C GLU A 220 45.26 9.76 -17.47
N GLN A 221 45.11 10.92 -16.82
CA GLN A 221 43.95 11.21 -15.97
C GLN A 221 42.67 11.61 -16.72
N ASN A 222 42.73 11.83 -18.03
CA ASN A 222 41.55 12.22 -18.80
C ASN A 222 40.63 11.04 -19.14
N GLU A 223 41.16 9.82 -19.29
CA GLU A 223 40.34 8.63 -19.57
C GLU A 223 39.45 8.26 -18.38
N ALA A 224 39.92 8.51 -17.15
CA ALA A 224 39.14 8.31 -15.93
C ALA A 224 37.89 9.20 -15.85
N CYS A 225 37.87 10.31 -16.60
CA CYS A 225 36.76 11.26 -16.66
C CYS A 225 35.81 11.02 -17.86
N LEU A 226 35.98 9.89 -18.57
CA LEU A 226 35.11 9.48 -19.67
C LEU A 226 33.99 8.59 -19.15
N ASP A 227 32.76 8.89 -19.55
CA ASP A 227 31.62 8.03 -19.21
C ASP A 227 31.68 6.74 -20.06
N PRO A 228 31.86 5.55 -19.46
CA PRO A 228 31.94 4.29 -20.18
C PRO A 228 30.58 3.82 -20.73
N ASN A 229 29.46 4.38 -20.24
CA ASN A 229 28.11 4.03 -20.64
C ASN A 229 27.54 4.95 -21.73
N SER A 230 28.32 5.89 -22.25
CA SER A 230 27.89 6.74 -23.37
C SER A 230 27.66 5.88 -24.61
N SER A 231 26.38 5.61 -24.91
CA SER A 231 25.96 4.82 -26.06
C SER A 231 26.25 5.58 -27.35
N LYS A 232 27.32 5.17 -28.04
CA LYS A 232 27.70 5.41 -29.45
C LYS A 232 26.87 6.47 -30.21
N GLU A 233 27.38 7.70 -30.26
CA GLU A 233 27.59 8.53 -31.48
C GLU A 233 28.01 9.98 -31.17
N GLU A 234 28.05 10.39 -29.91
CA GLU A 234 28.90 11.50 -29.50
C GLU A 234 30.14 10.93 -28.81
N GLU A 235 31.34 11.36 -29.24
CA GLU A 235 32.60 11.10 -28.54
C GLU A 235 32.36 11.16 -27.03
N SER A 236 32.80 10.17 -26.26
CA SER A 236 32.74 10.27 -24.80
C SER A 236 33.47 11.56 -24.41
N LYS A 237 32.72 12.60 -24.04
CA LYS A 237 33.28 13.92 -23.75
C LYS A 237 33.75 13.87 -22.31
N ILE A 238 34.98 14.30 -22.08
CA ILE A 238 35.54 14.43 -20.73
C ILE A 238 34.57 15.25 -19.88
N CYS A 239 34.10 14.65 -18.77
CA CYS A 239 33.12 15.25 -17.87
C CYS A 239 31.85 15.76 -18.58
N SER A 240 31.41 15.06 -19.63
CA SER A 240 30.23 15.43 -20.44
C SER A 240 30.27 16.87 -20.98
N SER A 241 31.47 17.47 -21.11
CA SER A 241 31.70 18.90 -21.39
C SER A 241 30.98 19.87 -20.44
N ARG A 242 30.57 19.37 -19.27
CA ARG A 242 29.85 20.10 -18.22
C ARG A 242 30.72 20.32 -16.99
N GLY A 243 32.01 20.02 -17.06
CA GLY A 243 32.97 20.18 -15.98
C GLY A 243 34.41 20.19 -16.45
N LYS A 244 35.34 20.22 -15.49
CA LYS A 244 36.78 20.08 -15.72
C LYS A 244 37.26 18.79 -15.09
N CYS A 245 38.07 18.01 -15.81
CA CYS A 245 38.72 16.84 -15.23
C CYS A 245 39.96 17.29 -14.45
N ILE A 246 39.97 17.06 -13.15
CA ILE A 246 41.05 17.41 -12.24
C ILE A 246 41.43 16.13 -11.51
N CYS A 247 42.67 15.66 -11.71
CA CYS A 247 43.18 14.48 -11.03
C CYS A 247 42.38 13.19 -11.26
N GLY A 248 41.71 13.06 -12.41
CA GLY A 248 40.90 11.88 -12.75
C GLY A 248 39.46 11.93 -12.23
N GLU A 249 39.06 13.04 -11.61
CA GLU A 249 37.70 13.29 -11.16
C GLU A 249 37.12 14.54 -11.83
N CYS A 250 35.81 14.54 -12.08
CA CYS A 250 35.13 15.65 -12.71
C CYS A 250 34.67 16.70 -11.69
N GLU A 251 35.19 17.92 -11.80
CA GLU A 251 34.66 19.12 -11.15
C GLU A 251 33.54 19.72 -12.02
N CYS A 252 32.29 19.54 -11.61
CA CYS A 252 31.14 19.97 -12.40
C CYS A 252 30.87 21.47 -12.33
N SER A 253 30.42 22.01 -13.46
CA SER A 253 29.92 23.38 -13.56
C SER A 253 28.61 23.51 -12.79
N LYS A 254 28.27 24.75 -12.41
CA LYS A 254 27.06 25.06 -11.64
C LYS A 254 25.81 24.43 -12.29
N SER A 255 25.01 23.74 -11.48
CA SER A 255 23.79 23.01 -11.85
C SER A 255 23.98 21.63 -12.48
N PHE A 256 25.21 21.17 -12.67
CA PHE A 256 25.52 19.80 -13.11
C PHE A 256 26.16 18.98 -12.00
N TYR A 257 25.95 17.67 -12.03
CA TYR A 257 26.51 16.75 -11.04
C TYR A 257 26.61 15.31 -11.58
N GLY A 258 27.08 14.40 -10.74
CA GLY A 258 27.39 13.01 -11.12
C GLY A 258 28.87 12.84 -11.46
N THR A 259 29.34 11.59 -11.46
CA THR A 259 30.76 11.21 -11.65
C THR A 259 31.39 11.82 -12.89
N TYR A 260 30.60 12.01 -13.95
CA TYR A 260 31.05 12.55 -15.24
C TYR A 260 30.27 13.82 -15.61
N CYS A 261 29.67 14.52 -14.62
CA CYS A 261 28.82 15.70 -14.81
C CYS A 261 27.66 15.50 -15.80
N GLN A 262 27.16 14.27 -15.89
CA GLN A 262 26.14 13.85 -16.83
C GLN A 262 24.71 14.24 -16.39
N CYS A 263 24.52 14.59 -15.11
CA CYS A 263 23.22 14.87 -14.53
C CYS A 263 22.95 16.38 -14.42
N ASP A 264 21.70 16.78 -14.65
CA ASP A 264 21.13 18.02 -14.16
C ASP A 264 19.64 17.85 -13.79
N ASP A 265 19.10 18.82 -13.04
CA ASP A 265 17.70 18.80 -12.57
C ASP A 265 16.76 19.64 -13.45
N LEU A 266 17.17 19.97 -14.69
CA LEU A 266 16.40 20.80 -15.62
C LEU A 266 16.08 20.08 -16.94
N SER A 267 16.85 19.07 -17.32
CA SER A 267 16.74 18.34 -18.59
C SER A 267 15.86 17.09 -18.49
N CYS A 268 14.76 17.18 -17.75
CA CYS A 268 13.81 16.08 -17.57
C CYS A 268 12.68 16.09 -18.62
N PRO A 269 12.00 14.94 -18.85
CA PRO A 269 10.81 14.88 -19.69
C PRO A 269 9.72 15.89 -19.28
N MET A 270 9.14 16.56 -20.26
CA MET A 270 8.07 17.55 -20.08
C MET A 270 6.71 17.01 -20.53
N ASN A 271 5.63 17.62 -20.06
CA ASN A 271 4.30 17.42 -20.65
C ASN A 271 4.13 18.28 -21.93
N VAL A 272 2.98 18.17 -22.59
CA VAL A 272 2.65 18.94 -23.80
C VAL A 272 2.57 20.46 -23.56
N GLU A 273 2.45 20.89 -22.30
CA GLU A 273 2.39 22.28 -21.87
C GLU A 273 3.78 22.85 -21.50
N GLY A 274 4.83 22.01 -21.54
CA GLY A 274 6.21 22.40 -21.25
C GLY A 274 6.58 22.33 -19.77
N GLU A 275 5.78 21.68 -18.93
CA GLU A 275 6.05 21.51 -17.50
C GLU A 275 6.95 20.28 -17.27
N ILE A 276 8.06 20.50 -16.57
CA ILE A 276 9.00 19.43 -16.21
C ILE A 276 8.32 18.45 -15.26
N CYS A 277 8.39 17.15 -15.59
CA CYS A 277 7.77 16.08 -14.82
C CYS A 277 6.26 16.30 -14.57
N SER A 278 5.58 16.99 -15.48
CA SER A 278 4.14 17.31 -15.38
C SER A 278 3.75 17.96 -14.04
N ASN A 279 4.68 18.66 -13.36
CA ASN A 279 4.55 19.16 -12.00
C ASN A 279 4.17 18.12 -10.92
N ASN A 280 4.31 16.84 -11.23
CA ASN A 280 3.89 15.70 -10.40
C ASN A 280 5.07 14.84 -9.93
N GLY A 281 6.28 15.41 -9.99
CA GLY A 281 7.50 14.74 -9.64
C GLY A 281 8.66 15.72 -9.53
N LYS A 282 9.75 15.23 -8.96
CA LYS A 282 11.01 15.98 -8.88
C LYS A 282 11.95 15.49 -9.99
N CYS A 283 12.52 16.43 -10.75
CA CYS A 283 13.62 16.08 -11.65
C CYS A 283 14.86 15.73 -10.84
N VAL A 284 15.42 14.55 -11.09
CA VAL A 284 16.65 14.05 -10.47
C VAL A 284 17.48 13.38 -11.56
N CYS A 285 18.60 14.00 -11.93
CA CYS A 285 19.54 13.50 -12.93
C CYS A 285 18.84 13.15 -14.25
N ASN A 286 18.26 14.16 -14.90
CA ASN A 286 17.57 14.04 -16.19
C ASN A 286 16.36 13.08 -16.18
N GLN A 287 15.96 12.54 -15.02
CA GLN A 287 14.84 11.62 -14.87
C GLN A 287 13.81 12.15 -13.86
N CYS A 288 12.53 11.91 -14.13
CA CYS A 288 11.47 12.30 -13.22
C CYS A 288 11.28 11.26 -12.12
N LYS A 289 11.55 11.66 -10.88
CA LYS A 289 11.14 10.92 -9.69
C LYS A 289 9.71 11.32 -9.31
N CYS A 290 8.75 10.52 -9.74
CA CYS A 290 7.33 10.81 -9.54
C CYS A 290 6.92 10.76 -8.07
N GLU A 291 5.96 11.61 -7.71
CA GLU A 291 5.29 11.53 -6.42
C GLU A 291 4.47 10.23 -6.32
N SER A 292 4.08 9.85 -5.10
CA SER A 292 3.50 8.52 -4.83
C SER A 292 2.27 8.18 -5.68
N LYS A 293 1.51 9.19 -6.14
CA LYS A 293 0.28 9.03 -6.92
C LYS A 293 0.46 9.07 -8.44
N TRP A 294 1.69 9.25 -8.94
CA TRP A 294 1.95 9.49 -10.36
C TRP A 294 3.00 8.53 -10.91
N GLU A 295 2.90 8.21 -12.20
CA GLU A 295 3.80 7.33 -12.92
C GLU A 295 4.00 7.76 -14.39
N GLY A 296 4.83 7.01 -15.10
CA GLY A 296 5.27 7.33 -16.46
C GLY A 296 6.54 8.16 -16.50
N LEU A 297 7.13 8.27 -17.69
CA LEU A 297 8.44 8.91 -17.88
C LEU A 297 8.48 10.39 -17.48
N ASN A 298 7.35 11.08 -17.60
CA ASN A 298 7.18 12.49 -17.22
C ASN A 298 6.22 12.67 -16.05
N CYS A 299 5.88 11.60 -15.30
CA CYS A 299 4.90 11.63 -14.20
C CYS A 299 3.51 12.17 -14.59
N GLY A 300 3.13 12.04 -15.86
CA GLY A 300 1.84 12.52 -16.36
C GLY A 300 0.66 11.59 -16.09
N CYS A 301 0.88 10.31 -15.77
CA CYS A 301 -0.21 9.36 -15.55
C CYS A 301 -0.48 9.19 -14.05
N SER A 302 -1.76 9.17 -13.64
CA SER A 302 -2.14 8.78 -12.29
C SER A 302 -1.87 7.29 -12.04
N LYS A 303 -1.48 6.89 -10.83
CA LYS A 303 -1.41 5.47 -10.41
C LYS A 303 -2.77 4.91 -9.98
N GLU A 304 -3.77 5.76 -9.78
CA GLU A 304 -5.10 5.31 -9.39
C GLU A 304 -5.85 4.73 -10.59
N ASN A 305 -5.98 3.40 -10.63
CA ASN A 305 -6.70 2.66 -11.67
C ASN A 305 -8.24 2.67 -11.47
N ILE A 306 -8.81 3.82 -11.06
CA ILE A 306 -10.25 3.95 -10.77
C ILE A 306 -11.05 4.09 -12.07
N PHE A 307 -10.46 4.68 -13.11
CA PHE A 307 -11.18 5.01 -14.33
C PHE A 307 -11.22 3.89 -15.37
N CYS A 308 -10.42 2.83 -15.20
CA CYS A 308 -10.40 1.69 -16.11
C CYS A 308 -10.94 0.40 -15.49
N VAL A 309 -11.10 0.28 -14.18
CA VAL A 309 -11.72 -0.90 -13.56
C VAL A 309 -13.24 -0.83 -13.69
N SER A 310 -13.82 -1.82 -14.36
CA SER A 310 -15.27 -1.89 -14.59
C SER A 310 -16.02 -2.16 -13.29
N PRO A 311 -17.00 -1.32 -12.90
CA PRO A 311 -17.81 -1.56 -11.70
C PRO A 311 -18.73 -2.78 -11.84
N PHE A 312 -18.92 -3.29 -13.06
CA PHE A 312 -19.83 -4.40 -13.35
C PHE A 312 -19.21 -5.77 -13.11
N ASN A 313 -17.90 -5.93 -13.32
CA ASN A 313 -17.21 -7.21 -13.19
C ASN A 313 -15.86 -7.14 -12.48
N GLY A 314 -15.44 -5.96 -12.02
CA GLY A 314 -14.19 -5.75 -11.29
C GLY A 314 -12.92 -5.92 -12.12
N LYS A 315 -13.03 -6.08 -13.46
CA LYS A 315 -11.88 -6.25 -14.35
C LYS A 315 -11.50 -4.93 -15.02
N GLU A 316 -10.20 -4.71 -15.21
CA GLU A 316 -9.67 -3.61 -16.01
C GLU A 316 -10.19 -3.72 -17.45
N CYS A 317 -10.81 -2.65 -17.94
CA CYS A 317 -11.45 -2.56 -19.25
C CYS A 317 -12.34 -3.77 -19.55
N SER A 318 -13.02 -4.28 -18.52
CA SER A 318 -13.86 -5.50 -18.58
C SER A 318 -13.15 -6.74 -19.16
N GLY A 319 -11.81 -6.74 -19.22
CA GLY A 319 -10.99 -7.75 -19.90
C GLY A 319 -10.92 -7.61 -21.42
N ASN A 320 -11.50 -6.56 -22.00
CA ASN A 320 -11.69 -6.38 -23.45
C ASN A 320 -10.93 -5.18 -24.03
N GLY A 321 -9.97 -4.63 -23.29
CA GLY A 321 -9.16 -3.50 -23.72
C GLY A 321 -7.92 -3.33 -22.86
N ASN A 322 -7.11 -2.33 -23.19
CA ASN A 322 -5.97 -1.90 -22.39
C ASN A 322 -6.24 -0.53 -21.80
N CYS A 323 -5.82 -0.30 -20.55
CA CYS A 323 -5.95 1.01 -19.94
C CYS A 323 -4.78 1.93 -20.31
N GLU A 324 -5.09 3.12 -20.83
CA GLU A 324 -4.11 4.16 -21.14
C GLU A 324 -4.03 5.16 -19.97
N CYS A 325 -2.82 5.33 -19.41
CA CYS A 325 -2.53 6.20 -18.26
C CYS A 325 -3.45 6.00 -17.02
N ASN A 326 -4.01 4.80 -16.80
CA ASN A 326 -4.98 4.55 -15.71
C ASN A 326 -6.25 5.41 -15.76
N GLU A 327 -6.50 6.09 -16.90
CA GLU A 327 -7.58 7.07 -17.06
C GLU A 327 -8.66 6.63 -18.06
N LYS A 328 -8.27 5.95 -19.13
CA LYS A 328 -9.20 5.59 -20.22
C LYS A 328 -8.92 4.21 -20.79
N CYS A 329 -9.98 3.43 -20.99
CA CYS A 329 -9.88 2.17 -21.70
C CYS A 329 -9.82 2.35 -23.22
N SER A 330 -8.81 1.74 -23.81
CA SER A 330 -8.63 1.53 -25.24
C SER A 330 -9.14 0.14 -25.60
N CYS A 331 -10.35 0.07 -26.14
CA CYS A 331 -11.04 -1.20 -26.38
C CYS A 331 -10.49 -1.94 -27.60
N ARG A 332 -10.41 -3.27 -27.52
CA ARG A 332 -10.16 -4.12 -28.69
C ARG A 332 -11.30 -3.98 -29.68
N GLU A 333 -10.99 -4.12 -30.97
CA GLU A 333 -11.99 -4.08 -32.03
C GLU A 333 -13.15 -5.03 -31.70
N GLU A 334 -14.39 -4.57 -31.94
CA GLU A 334 -15.68 -5.20 -31.59
C GLU A 334 -16.27 -4.88 -30.20
N PHE A 335 -15.50 -4.31 -29.26
CA PHE A 335 -15.99 -3.95 -27.93
C PHE A 335 -16.18 -2.44 -27.76
N GLY A 336 -17.21 -2.03 -27.00
CA GLY A 336 -17.53 -0.62 -26.78
C GLY A 336 -17.82 -0.25 -25.32
N GLY A 337 -18.02 1.04 -25.08
CA GLY A 337 -18.33 1.58 -23.75
C GLY A 337 -17.09 1.99 -22.95
N LYS A 338 -17.31 2.78 -21.89
CA LYS A 338 -16.25 3.38 -21.05
C LYS A 338 -15.24 2.35 -20.53
N PHE A 339 -15.69 1.13 -20.24
CA PHE A 339 -14.88 0.04 -19.72
C PHE A 339 -14.86 -1.15 -20.67
N CYS A 340 -15.10 -0.98 -21.97
CA CYS A 340 -15.17 -2.07 -22.97
C CYS A 340 -16.16 -3.20 -22.60
N GLN A 341 -17.25 -2.84 -21.90
CA GLN A 341 -18.24 -3.78 -21.40
C GLN A 341 -19.34 -4.11 -22.42
N ILE A 342 -19.46 -3.30 -23.47
CA ILE A 342 -20.50 -3.46 -24.49
C ILE A 342 -19.98 -4.49 -25.49
N LEU A 343 -20.68 -5.62 -25.56
CA LEU A 343 -20.46 -6.67 -26.55
C LEU A 343 -20.91 -6.19 -27.95
N PRO A 344 -20.31 -6.73 -29.03
CA PRO A 344 -20.82 -6.49 -30.37
C PRO A 344 -22.28 -6.96 -30.46
N GLN A 345 -23.13 -6.21 -31.19
CA GLN A 345 -24.58 -6.45 -31.32
C GLN A 345 -24.97 -7.81 -31.93
N THR A 346 -24.00 -8.68 -32.23
CA THR A 346 -24.18 -9.99 -32.85
C THR A 346 -24.02 -11.18 -31.88
N SER A 347 -23.72 -10.97 -30.60
CA SER A 347 -23.54 -12.08 -29.64
C SER A 347 -24.77 -12.27 -28.73
N ASP A 348 -25.53 -13.32 -29.00
CA ASP A 348 -26.69 -13.73 -28.22
C ASP A 348 -26.23 -14.29 -26.86
N SER A 349 -26.55 -13.61 -25.75
CA SER A 349 -26.12 -13.94 -24.37
C SER A 349 -26.43 -15.39 -23.93
N CYS A 350 -27.42 -16.03 -24.56
CA CYS A 350 -27.79 -17.42 -24.29
C CYS A 350 -26.69 -18.42 -24.68
N SER A 351 -25.85 -18.10 -25.67
CA SER A 351 -24.80 -19.01 -26.16
C SER A 351 -23.58 -19.08 -25.23
N LEU A 352 -23.24 -17.98 -24.55
CA LEU A 352 -22.10 -17.87 -23.63
C LEU A 352 -22.36 -18.52 -22.26
N LEU A 353 -23.62 -18.60 -21.81
CA LEU A 353 -24.00 -19.18 -20.51
C LEU A 353 -24.20 -20.70 -20.54
N LYS A 354 -24.16 -21.33 -21.72
CA LYS A 354 -24.40 -22.76 -21.89
C LYS A 354 -23.38 -23.63 -21.15
N GLU A 355 -22.10 -23.27 -21.20
CA GLU A 355 -21.02 -23.99 -20.48
C GLU A 355 -21.13 -23.87 -18.95
N CYS A 356 -21.75 -22.81 -18.42
CA CYS A 356 -21.96 -22.63 -16.98
C CYS A 356 -23.11 -23.49 -16.45
N MET A 357 -24.12 -23.81 -17.27
CA MET A 357 -25.26 -24.61 -16.84
C MET A 357 -24.97 -26.11 -16.83
N GLU A 358 -24.08 -26.60 -17.70
CA GLU A 358 -23.76 -28.04 -17.78
C GLU A 358 -22.89 -28.54 -16.62
N LYS A 359 -22.14 -27.66 -15.92
CA LYS A 359 -21.30 -28.05 -14.77
C LYS A 359 -22.02 -28.14 -13.42
N LYS A 360 -23.30 -27.79 -13.33
CA LYS A 360 -24.07 -27.84 -12.08
C LYS A 360 -24.87 -29.15 -11.89
N PHE A 361 -24.79 -30.08 -12.84
CA PHE A 361 -25.58 -31.32 -12.86
C PHE A 361 -24.77 -32.59 -13.15
N ILE A 362 -23.53 -32.69 -12.65
CA ILE A 362 -22.81 -33.98 -12.54
C ILE A 362 -22.31 -34.15 -11.12
#